data_AF-A0A967VYC8-F1
#
_entry.id   AF-A0A967VYC8-F1
#
_cell.length_a   1.000
_cell.length_b   1.000
_cell.length_c   1.000
_cell.angle_alpha   90.00
_cell.angle_beta   90.00
_cell.angle_gamma   90.00
#
_symmetry.space_group_name_H-M   'P 1'
#
loop_
_entity.id
_entity.type
_entity.pdbx_description
1 polymer ?
#
loop_
_entity_poly.entity_id
_entity_poly.type
_entity_poly.pdbx_seq_one_letter_code
_entity_poly.pdbx_strand_id
1 'polypeptide(L)'
;MSDDNTINFTREAFLHPVNLGILLVSAISAFAMSGMGLISSLILTMTFAVELMYLGIVPRLPRFRKNIKLKKVREQNPAAKEKSTFQDLDKKSQKRFLVLKHLAKLIKENFDKLPYSSQGLLENIRDKIEELLSNYLTLLDLHKRYRLYMDTSVEESLKQEVQKEEREMQNMESERLKRTTARRVGILKKRLKKFEVAKEKYLICETHLETIEDAIRYIYEQSMTMSNPEEIGFQLDNLLEEVEETSQLIDDLDRDILPFHSDLDDIDLDSDFLEIEDELKQEKETDSKVDPSSRVKG
;
A
#
# COMPACT_ATOMS: atom_id res chain seq x y z
N MET A 1 -1.76 -3.66 31.70
CA MET A 1 -2.47 -4.93 31.43
C MET A 1 -3.85 -4.80 32.05
N SER A 2 -4.87 -4.47 31.24
CA SER A 2 -6.33 -4.62 31.49
C SER A 2 -7.12 -3.80 30.46
N ASP A 3 -7.02 -4.10 29.15
CA ASP A 3 -7.89 -3.52 28.09
C ASP A 3 -8.39 -4.58 27.09
N ASP A 4 -8.23 -5.87 27.39
CA ASP A 4 -8.64 -6.96 26.48
C ASP A 4 -10.17 -7.23 26.50
N ASN A 5 -10.96 -6.51 27.32
CA ASN A 5 -12.36 -6.86 27.61
C ASN A 5 -13.44 -6.12 26.80
N THR A 6 -13.10 -5.26 25.84
CA THR A 6 -14.12 -4.46 25.10
C THR A 6 -14.25 -4.79 23.62
N ILE A 7 -13.35 -5.59 23.04
CA ILE A 7 -13.39 -5.93 21.61
C ILE A 7 -14.16 -7.23 21.41
N ASN A 8 -15.45 -7.09 21.07
CA ASN A 8 -16.30 -8.24 20.79
C ASN A 8 -16.12 -8.71 19.33
N PHE A 9 -15.14 -9.59 19.11
CA PHE A 9 -14.70 -10.04 17.77
C PHE A 9 -15.81 -10.74 16.95
N THR A 10 -16.82 -11.32 17.60
CA THR A 10 -17.97 -11.93 16.92
C THR A 10 -18.90 -10.88 16.31
N ARG A 11 -19.10 -9.75 17.00
CA ARG A 11 -19.88 -8.61 16.49
C ARG A 11 -19.18 -7.95 15.30
N GLU A 12 -17.86 -7.80 15.38
CA GLU A 12 -17.05 -7.18 14.31
C GLU A 12 -17.01 -8.04 13.03
N ALA A 13 -16.93 -9.37 13.17
CA ALA A 13 -17.01 -10.28 12.03
C ALA A 13 -18.38 -10.26 11.35
N PHE A 14 -19.45 -10.07 12.13
CA PHE A 14 -20.82 -9.97 11.62
C PHE A 14 -21.07 -8.64 10.90
N LEU A 15 -20.47 -7.54 11.38
CA LEU A 15 -20.61 -6.20 10.81
C LEU A 15 -19.68 -5.92 9.63
N HIS A 16 -18.81 -6.86 9.25
CA HIS A 16 -17.95 -6.70 8.09
C HIS A 16 -18.80 -6.57 6.81
N PRO A 17 -18.61 -5.53 5.98
CA PRO A 17 -19.53 -5.17 4.88
C PRO A 17 -19.71 -6.29 3.84
N VAL A 18 -18.65 -7.06 3.58
CA VAL A 18 -18.71 -8.23 2.67
C VAL A 18 -19.60 -9.33 3.24
N ASN A 19 -19.48 -9.63 4.54
CA ASN A 19 -20.25 -10.69 5.19
C ASN A 19 -21.73 -10.29 5.32
N LEU A 20 -21.98 -9.00 5.64
CA LEU A 20 -23.33 -8.45 5.69
C LEU A 20 -23.99 -8.50 4.30
N GLY A 21 -23.24 -8.17 3.24
CA GLY A 21 -23.70 -8.24 1.85
C GLY A 21 -24.08 -9.66 1.43
N ILE A 22 -23.24 -10.65 1.72
CA ILE A 22 -23.53 -12.06 1.39
C ILE A 22 -24.72 -12.59 2.20
N LEU A 23 -24.85 -12.20 3.48
CA LEU A 23 -26.00 -12.57 4.31
C LEU A 23 -27.30 -11.95 3.77
N LEU A 24 -27.25 -10.70 3.33
CA LEU A 24 -28.40 -9.99 2.76
C LEU A 24 -28.83 -10.61 1.42
N VAL A 25 -27.87 -10.87 0.52
CA VAL A 25 -28.12 -11.52 -0.77
C VAL A 25 -28.68 -12.93 -0.58
N SER A 26 -28.08 -13.73 0.30
CA SER A 26 -28.58 -15.09 0.58
C SER A 26 -29.97 -15.08 1.20
N ALA A 27 -30.28 -14.14 2.09
CA ALA A 27 -31.62 -13.97 2.66
C ALA A 27 -32.66 -13.56 1.61
N ILE A 28 -32.33 -12.62 0.71
CA ILE A 28 -33.23 -12.21 -0.39
C ILE A 28 -33.44 -13.37 -1.37
N SER A 29 -32.38 -14.07 -1.77
CA SER A 29 -32.48 -15.21 -2.67
C SER A 29 -33.28 -16.36 -2.05
N ALA A 30 -33.11 -16.63 -0.75
CA ALA A 30 -33.90 -17.62 -0.02
C ALA A 30 -35.39 -17.25 0.02
N PHE A 31 -35.71 -15.97 0.25
CA PHE A 31 -37.09 -15.48 0.26
C PHE A 31 -37.74 -15.54 -1.13
N ALA A 32 -37.04 -15.07 -2.17
CA ALA A 32 -37.54 -15.03 -3.54
C ALA A 32 -37.75 -16.42 -4.15
N MET A 33 -36.92 -17.40 -3.79
CA MET A 33 -36.96 -18.76 -4.34
C MET A 33 -37.73 -19.75 -3.47
N SER A 34 -38.32 -19.30 -2.35
CA SER A 34 -39.08 -20.12 -1.39
C SER A 34 -40.27 -20.87 -2.01
N GLY A 35 -40.75 -20.44 -3.18
CA GLY A 35 -41.81 -21.10 -3.95
C GLY A 35 -41.35 -21.98 -5.13
N MET A 36 -40.05 -22.07 -5.44
CA MET A 36 -39.53 -22.67 -6.69
C MET A 36 -39.12 -24.15 -6.55
N GLY A 37 -39.71 -24.89 -5.60
CA GLY A 37 -39.50 -26.32 -5.40
C GLY A 37 -38.42 -26.70 -4.38
N LEU A 38 -38.39 -27.99 -4.02
CA LEU A 38 -37.62 -28.52 -2.89
C LEU A 38 -36.10 -28.50 -3.10
N ILE A 39 -35.63 -28.59 -4.35
CA ILE A 39 -34.19 -28.69 -4.66
C ILE A 39 -33.52 -27.30 -4.53
N SER A 40 -34.20 -26.24 -4.96
CA SER A 40 -33.71 -24.86 -4.85
C SER A 40 -33.61 -24.40 -3.38
N SER A 41 -34.63 -24.72 -2.58
CA SER A 41 -34.65 -24.41 -1.15
C SER A 41 -33.57 -25.18 -0.37
N LEU A 42 -33.28 -26.43 -0.73
CA LEU A 42 -32.17 -27.19 -0.13
C LEU A 42 -30.79 -26.59 -0.44
N ILE A 43 -30.52 -26.15 -1.67
CA ILE A 43 -29.23 -25.54 -2.03
C ILE A 43 -29.04 -24.19 -1.30
N LEU A 44 -30.09 -23.38 -1.22
CA LEU A 44 -30.07 -22.09 -0.52
C LEU A 44 -29.90 -22.24 0.99
N THR A 45 -30.61 -23.18 1.62
CA THR A 45 -30.46 -23.45 3.06
C THR A 45 -29.08 -24.00 3.39
N MET A 46 -28.51 -24.85 2.54
CA MET A 46 -27.13 -25.32 2.71
C MET A 46 -26.11 -24.20 2.55
N THR A 47 -26.29 -23.31 1.58
CA THR A 47 -25.42 -22.14 1.39
C THR A 47 -25.47 -21.21 2.60
N PHE A 48 -26.68 -20.92 3.10
CA PHE A 48 -26.89 -20.14 4.32
C PHE A 48 -26.29 -20.82 5.57
N ALA A 49 -26.41 -22.14 5.69
CA ALA A 49 -25.82 -22.90 6.79
C ALA A 49 -24.28 -22.90 6.76
N VAL A 50 -23.69 -23.01 5.57
CA VAL A 50 -22.23 -22.91 5.38
C VAL A 50 -21.75 -21.50 5.71
N GLU A 51 -22.47 -20.46 5.32
CA GLU A 51 -22.17 -19.06 5.65
C GLU A 51 -22.19 -18.84 7.17
N LEU A 52 -23.22 -19.36 7.87
CA LEU A 52 -23.31 -19.28 9.33
C LEU A 52 -22.19 -20.06 10.03
N MET A 53 -21.82 -21.22 9.48
CA MET A 53 -20.71 -22.02 9.99
C MET A 53 -19.37 -21.28 9.81
N TYR A 54 -19.17 -20.65 8.64
CA TYR A 54 -18.01 -19.80 8.36
C TYR A 54 -17.94 -18.62 9.35
N LEU A 55 -19.05 -17.91 9.59
CA LEU A 55 -19.13 -16.82 10.57
C LEU A 55 -18.88 -17.27 12.02
N GLY A 56 -19.13 -18.53 12.36
CA GLY A 56 -18.77 -19.09 13.67
C GLY A 56 -17.27 -19.39 13.86
N ILE A 57 -16.57 -19.70 12.75
CA ILE A 57 -15.17 -20.14 12.76
C ILE A 57 -14.21 -18.95 12.56
N VAL A 58 -14.52 -18.02 11.66
CA VAL A 58 -13.68 -16.86 11.31
C VAL A 58 -13.27 -16.00 12.52
N PRO A 59 -14.16 -15.66 13.48
CA PRO A 59 -13.80 -14.88 14.66
C PRO A 59 -12.83 -15.58 15.61
N ARG A 60 -12.59 -16.88 15.43
CA ARG A 60 -11.64 -17.68 16.23
C ARG A 60 -10.26 -17.79 15.58
N LEU A 61 -10.12 -17.38 14.31
CA LEU A 61 -8.82 -17.41 13.63
C LEU A 61 -7.88 -16.33 14.18
N PRO A 62 -6.63 -16.67 14.54
CA PRO A 62 -5.67 -15.73 15.12
C PRO A 62 -5.26 -14.62 14.14
N ARG A 63 -5.25 -14.91 12.83
CA ARG A 63 -4.96 -13.91 11.77
C ARG A 63 -6.04 -12.83 11.70
N PHE A 64 -7.32 -13.21 11.79
CA PHE A 64 -8.44 -12.26 11.76
C PHE A 64 -8.48 -11.37 13.01
N ARG A 65 -8.26 -11.96 14.20
CA ARG A 65 -8.15 -11.20 15.46
C ARG A 65 -6.97 -10.24 15.46
N LYS A 66 -5.81 -10.65 14.94
CA LYS A 66 -4.62 -9.78 14.84
C LYS A 66 -4.92 -8.59 13.93
N ASN A 67 -5.50 -8.80 12.76
CA ASN A 67 -5.82 -7.74 11.80
C ASN A 67 -6.87 -6.76 12.36
N ILE A 68 -7.92 -7.26 13.01
CA ILE A 68 -8.93 -6.41 13.66
C ILE A 68 -8.35 -5.68 14.86
N LYS A 69 -7.53 -6.33 15.69
CA LYS A 69 -6.88 -5.68 16.85
C LYS A 69 -5.92 -4.59 16.39
N LEU A 70 -5.15 -4.81 15.30
CA LEU A 70 -4.33 -3.76 14.69
C LEU A 70 -5.19 -2.61 14.16
N LYS A 71 -6.28 -2.92 13.43
CA LYS A 71 -7.19 -1.90 12.89
C LYS A 71 -7.86 -1.08 14.00
N LYS A 72 -8.32 -1.74 15.06
CA LYS A 72 -9.04 -1.12 16.18
C LYS A 72 -8.12 -0.36 17.13
N VAL A 73 -6.89 -0.84 17.36
CA VAL A 73 -5.85 -0.07 18.08
C VAL A 73 -5.42 1.16 17.25
N ARG A 74 -5.38 1.02 15.91
CA ARG A 74 -5.14 2.13 14.97
C ARG A 74 -6.26 3.17 15.00
N GLU A 75 -7.52 2.75 15.15
CA GLU A 75 -8.69 3.63 15.28
C GLU A 75 -8.82 4.26 16.68
N GLN A 76 -8.38 3.59 17.75
CA GLN A 76 -8.56 4.04 19.12
C GLN A 76 -7.57 5.11 19.60
N ASN A 77 -6.39 5.23 18.98
CA ASN A 77 -5.37 6.21 19.40
C ASN A 77 -4.68 6.92 18.22
N PRO A 78 -5.41 7.70 17.40
CA PRO A 78 -4.83 8.47 16.30
C PRO A 78 -3.69 9.39 16.78
N ALA A 79 -3.89 10.05 17.93
CA ALA A 79 -2.89 10.92 18.55
C ALA A 79 -1.59 10.20 18.95
N ALA A 80 -1.64 8.91 19.29
CA ALA A 80 -0.43 8.14 19.61
C ALA A 80 0.37 7.79 18.35
N LYS A 81 -0.32 7.45 17.25
CA LYS A 81 0.31 7.20 15.94
C LYS A 81 0.92 8.47 15.39
N GLU A 82 0.18 9.59 15.41
CA GLU A 82 0.71 10.90 14.99
C GLU A 82 1.98 11.25 15.76
N LYS A 83 1.98 11.02 17.08
CA LYS A 83 3.15 11.29 17.92
C LYS A 83 4.33 10.40 17.57
N SER A 84 4.14 9.10 17.36
CA SER A 84 5.24 8.20 16.99
C SER A 84 5.80 8.55 15.61
N THR A 85 4.92 8.74 14.62
CA THR A 85 5.34 9.10 13.26
C THR A 85 6.03 10.46 13.25
N PHE A 86 5.53 11.45 13.99
CA PHE A 86 6.19 12.76 14.13
C PHE A 86 7.60 12.67 14.71
N GLN A 87 7.79 11.81 15.73
CA GLN A 87 9.11 11.61 16.35
C GLN A 87 10.11 10.95 15.40
N ASP A 88 9.64 10.11 14.49
CA ASP A 88 10.47 9.42 13.51
C ASP A 88 10.88 10.33 12.33
N LEU A 89 10.21 11.47 12.12
CA LEU A 89 10.54 12.41 11.04
C LEU A 89 11.86 13.14 11.27
N ASP A 90 12.48 13.62 10.19
CA ASP A 90 13.67 14.48 10.28
C ASP A 90 13.31 15.90 10.74
N LYS A 91 14.31 16.65 11.23
CA LYS A 91 14.09 17.99 11.80
C LYS A 91 13.44 18.98 10.84
N LYS A 92 13.68 18.87 9.52
CA LYS A 92 13.07 19.76 8.52
C LYS A 92 11.58 19.47 8.41
N SER A 93 11.22 18.19 8.26
CA SER A 93 9.82 17.72 8.18
C SER A 93 9.04 18.01 9.47
N GLN A 94 9.65 17.82 10.64
CA GLN A 94 9.05 18.21 11.92
C GLN A 94 8.72 19.71 11.97
N LYS A 95 9.64 20.57 11.51
CA LYS A 95 9.41 22.01 11.46
C LYS A 95 8.26 22.37 10.51
N ARG A 96 8.22 21.79 9.31
CA ARG A 96 7.12 22.01 8.33
C ARG A 96 5.77 21.68 8.96
N PHE A 97 5.66 20.49 9.59
CA PHE A 97 4.43 20.07 10.27
C PHE A 97 4.02 21.00 11.42
N LEU A 98 4.97 21.44 12.26
CA LEU A 98 4.66 22.35 13.38
C LEU A 98 4.15 23.71 12.90
N VAL A 99 4.70 24.24 11.81
CA VAL A 99 4.21 25.48 11.19
C VAL A 99 2.78 25.29 10.69
N LEU A 100 2.51 24.21 9.97
CA LEU A 100 1.19 23.89 9.45
C LEU A 100 0.15 23.73 10.58
N LYS A 101 0.51 23.00 11.64
CA LYS A 101 -0.32 22.82 12.84
C LYS A 101 -0.58 24.14 13.56
N HIS A 102 0.40 25.04 13.59
CA HIS A 102 0.21 26.36 14.16
C HIS A 102 -0.78 27.20 13.34
N LEU A 103 -0.67 27.20 12.01
CA LEU A 103 -1.62 27.89 11.13
C LEU A 103 -3.05 27.35 11.29
N ALA A 104 -3.21 26.02 11.31
CA ALA A 104 -4.50 25.38 11.57
C ALA A 104 -5.14 25.83 12.90
N LYS A 105 -4.32 25.95 13.95
CA LYS A 105 -4.79 26.48 15.24
C LYS A 105 -5.28 27.92 15.13
N LEU A 106 -4.53 28.79 14.44
CA LEU A 106 -4.92 30.19 14.26
C LEU A 106 -6.20 30.33 13.42
N ILE A 107 -6.38 29.49 12.40
CA ILE A 107 -7.63 29.40 11.61
C ILE A 107 -8.81 29.10 12.54
N LYS A 108 -8.67 28.09 13.41
CA LYS A 108 -9.71 27.71 14.38
C LYS A 108 -10.07 28.87 15.32
N GLU A 109 -9.06 29.54 15.86
CA GLU A 109 -9.23 30.73 16.73
C GLU A 109 -9.92 31.90 16.00
N ASN A 110 -9.70 32.06 14.70
CA ASN A 110 -10.40 33.06 13.89
C ASN A 110 -11.87 32.68 13.65
N PHE A 111 -12.14 31.41 13.38
CA PHE A 111 -13.51 30.90 13.22
C PHE A 111 -14.32 30.93 14.51
N ASP A 112 -13.70 30.78 15.67
CA ASP A 112 -14.37 30.94 16.99
C ASP A 112 -14.95 32.34 17.20
N LYS A 113 -14.43 33.37 16.52
CA LYS A 113 -14.90 34.75 16.63
C LYS A 113 -16.13 35.03 15.74
N LEU A 114 -16.50 34.11 14.85
CA LEU A 114 -17.60 34.28 13.91
C LEU A 114 -18.97 33.99 14.54
N PRO A 115 -20.07 34.56 14.00
CA PRO A 115 -21.41 34.41 14.55
C PRO A 115 -21.87 32.95 14.71
N TYR A 116 -22.72 32.70 15.71
CA TYR A 116 -23.24 31.35 16.03
C TYR A 116 -23.96 30.67 14.86
N SER A 117 -24.61 31.45 13.98
CA SER A 117 -25.31 30.95 12.79
C SER A 117 -24.40 30.19 11.81
N SER A 118 -23.10 30.45 11.82
CA SER A 118 -22.11 29.83 10.93
C SER A 118 -21.33 28.69 11.60
N GLN A 119 -21.52 28.46 12.90
CA GLN A 119 -20.70 27.52 13.68
C GLN A 119 -20.84 26.06 13.20
N GLY A 120 -22.02 25.64 12.73
CA GLY A 120 -22.19 24.28 12.18
C GLY A 120 -21.35 24.01 10.93
N LEU A 121 -21.24 25.00 10.03
CA LEU A 121 -20.38 24.92 8.84
C LEU A 121 -18.89 24.98 9.23
N LEU A 122 -18.55 25.86 10.18
CA LEU A 122 -17.18 26.02 10.66
C LEU A 122 -16.65 24.78 11.37
N GLU A 123 -17.51 24.01 12.04
CA GLU A 123 -17.12 22.74 12.67
C GLU A 123 -16.71 21.71 11.62
N ASN A 124 -17.48 21.57 10.54
CA ASN A 124 -17.10 20.69 9.43
C ASN A 124 -15.75 21.12 8.82
N ILE A 125 -15.52 22.42 8.66
CA ILE A 125 -14.23 22.93 8.16
C ILE A 125 -13.08 22.60 9.12
N ARG A 126 -13.31 22.64 10.44
CA ARG A 126 -12.29 22.26 11.43
C ARG A 126 -11.95 20.78 11.34
N ASP A 127 -12.96 19.93 11.25
CA ASP A 127 -12.77 18.48 11.11
C ASP A 127 -11.94 18.16 9.86
N LYS A 128 -12.25 18.82 8.73
CA LYS A 128 -11.47 18.72 7.48
C LYS A 128 -10.02 19.18 7.63
N ILE A 129 -9.77 20.27 8.36
CA ILE A 129 -8.41 20.74 8.62
C ILE A 129 -7.64 19.74 9.50
N GLU A 130 -8.29 19.12 10.48
CA GLU A 130 -7.69 18.09 11.33
C GLU A 130 -7.36 16.82 10.51
N GLU A 131 -8.28 16.38 9.66
CA GLU A 131 -8.06 15.29 8.71
C GLU A 131 -6.89 15.60 7.76
N LEU A 132 -6.84 16.83 7.25
CA LEU A 132 -5.76 17.27 6.36
C LEU A 132 -4.40 17.23 7.04
N LEU A 133 -4.32 17.60 8.33
CA LEU A 133 -3.08 17.49 9.11
C LEU A 133 -2.64 16.04 9.30
N SER A 134 -3.57 15.11 9.52
CA SER A 134 -3.28 13.67 9.62
C SER A 134 -2.77 13.11 8.29
N ASN A 135 -3.40 13.48 7.18
CA ASN A 135 -2.99 13.08 5.83
C ASN A 135 -1.62 13.65 5.47
N TYR A 136 -1.37 14.91 5.79
CA TYR A 136 -0.06 15.56 5.61
C TYR A 136 1.05 14.83 6.38
N LEU A 137 0.79 14.40 7.61
CA LEU A 137 1.75 13.63 8.40
C LEU A 137 2.01 12.23 7.81
N THR A 138 1.00 11.62 7.21
CA THR A 138 1.14 10.35 6.45
C THR A 138 1.98 10.56 5.19
N LEU A 139 1.75 11.64 4.44
CA LEU A 139 2.56 12.01 3.27
C LEU A 139 4.01 12.31 3.64
N LEU A 140 4.28 12.93 4.79
CA LEU A 140 5.65 13.14 5.27
C LEU A 140 6.39 11.83 5.53
N ASP A 141 5.71 10.83 6.09
CA ASP A 141 6.28 9.50 6.29
C ASP A 141 6.59 8.82 4.94
N LEU A 142 5.64 8.86 4.00
CA LEU A 142 5.82 8.33 2.64
C LEU A 142 6.98 9.02 1.91
N HIS A 143 7.03 10.35 1.96
CA HIS A 143 8.10 11.16 1.38
C HIS A 143 9.47 10.77 1.96
N LYS A 144 9.57 10.57 3.28
CA LYS A 144 10.79 10.08 3.94
C LYS A 144 11.19 8.69 3.44
N ARG A 145 10.24 7.75 3.31
CA ARG A 145 10.50 6.38 2.83
C ARG A 145 11.01 6.38 1.39
N TYR A 146 10.36 7.10 0.49
CA TYR A 146 10.81 7.20 -0.90
C TYR A 146 12.15 7.90 -1.04
N ARG A 147 12.42 8.90 -0.20
CA ARG A 147 13.74 9.54 -0.14
C ARG A 147 14.85 8.57 0.21
N LEU A 148 14.60 7.66 1.17
CA LEU A 148 15.55 6.61 1.55
C LEU A 148 15.77 5.62 0.41
N TYR A 149 14.71 5.30 -0.34
CA TYR A 149 14.77 4.40 -1.48
C TYR A 149 15.52 5.01 -2.67
N MET A 150 15.40 6.33 -2.89
CA MET A 150 15.98 7.05 -4.03
C MET A 150 17.47 7.40 -3.84
N ASP A 151 18.27 6.48 -3.29
CA ASP A 151 19.73 6.67 -3.23
C ASP A 151 20.30 6.70 -4.66
N THR A 152 20.70 7.90 -5.10
CA THR A 152 21.20 8.15 -6.47
C THR A 152 22.42 7.30 -6.81
N SER A 153 23.23 6.93 -5.81
CA SER A 153 24.40 6.07 -6.02
C SER A 153 24.00 4.65 -6.44
N VAL A 154 22.89 4.14 -5.89
CA VAL A 154 22.37 2.81 -6.20
C VAL A 154 21.80 2.79 -7.61
N GLU A 155 21.01 3.81 -7.99
CA GLU A 155 20.45 3.93 -9.34
C GLU A 155 21.56 3.96 -10.42
N GLU A 156 22.60 4.77 -10.23
CA GLU A 156 23.72 4.87 -11.16
C GLU A 156 24.51 3.56 -11.26
N SER A 157 24.75 2.88 -10.13
CA SER A 157 25.44 1.59 -10.11
C SER A 157 24.65 0.51 -10.87
N LEU A 158 23.33 0.46 -10.70
CA LEU A 158 22.45 -0.46 -11.43
C LEU A 158 22.45 -0.18 -12.94
N LYS A 159 22.43 1.11 -13.34
CA LYS A 159 22.54 1.51 -14.76
C LYS A 159 23.84 1.02 -15.38
N GLN A 160 24.96 1.18 -14.66
CA GLN A 160 26.27 0.73 -15.11
C GLN A 160 26.35 -0.80 -15.18
N GLU A 161 25.79 -1.51 -14.19
CA GLU A 161 25.76 -2.97 -14.16
C GLU A 161 24.96 -3.55 -15.33
N VAL A 162 23.77 -2.99 -15.62
CA VAL A 162 22.97 -3.36 -16.79
C VAL A 162 23.76 -3.16 -18.09
N GLN A 163 24.36 -1.98 -18.29
CA GLN A 163 25.13 -1.71 -19.50
C GLN A 163 26.35 -2.63 -19.64
N LYS A 164 27.01 -2.98 -18.54
CA LYS A 164 28.14 -3.88 -18.52
C LYS A 164 27.72 -5.29 -18.94
N GLU A 165 26.68 -5.84 -18.34
CA GLU A 165 26.19 -7.19 -18.65
C GLU A 165 25.64 -7.30 -20.08
N GLU A 166 24.99 -6.26 -20.58
CA GLU A 166 24.54 -6.21 -21.97
C GLU A 166 25.69 -6.24 -22.96
N ARG A 167 26.79 -5.53 -22.68
CA ARG A 167 28.01 -5.57 -23.51
C ARG A 167 28.74 -6.90 -23.40
N GLU A 168 28.81 -7.48 -22.21
CA GLU A 168 29.42 -8.79 -22.00
C GLU A 168 28.66 -9.88 -22.75
N MET A 169 27.32 -9.86 -22.76
CA MET A 169 26.49 -10.79 -23.54
C MET A 169 26.79 -10.80 -25.04
N GLN A 170 27.16 -9.65 -25.62
CA GLN A 170 27.46 -9.56 -27.06
C GLN A 170 28.73 -10.34 -27.43
N ASN A 171 29.64 -10.53 -26.48
CA ASN A 171 30.91 -11.23 -26.69
C ASN A 171 30.91 -12.66 -26.12
N MET A 172 29.77 -13.15 -25.61
CA MET A 172 29.65 -14.52 -25.11
C MET A 172 29.46 -15.50 -26.27
N GLU A 173 30.19 -16.62 -26.23
CA GLU A 173 30.07 -17.69 -27.24
C GLU A 173 29.03 -18.75 -26.85
N SER A 174 28.83 -18.98 -25.54
CA SER A 174 27.86 -19.97 -25.04
C SER A 174 26.44 -19.41 -25.03
N GLU A 175 25.54 -20.05 -25.79
CA GLU A 175 24.11 -19.73 -25.81
C GLU A 175 23.45 -19.90 -24.42
N ARG A 176 23.89 -20.87 -23.63
CA ARG A 176 23.42 -21.08 -22.26
C ARG A 176 23.78 -19.91 -21.36
N LEU A 177 25.04 -19.45 -21.42
CA LEU A 177 25.52 -18.30 -20.64
C LEU A 177 24.82 -16.99 -21.05
N LYS A 178 24.53 -16.80 -22.34
CA LYS A 178 23.72 -15.69 -22.82
C LYS A 178 22.31 -15.69 -22.23
N ARG A 179 21.63 -16.85 -22.22
CA ARG A 179 20.28 -16.97 -21.65
C ARG A 179 20.24 -16.61 -20.16
N THR A 180 21.17 -17.16 -19.36
CA THR A 180 21.26 -16.86 -17.92
C THR A 180 21.58 -15.39 -17.67
N THR A 181 22.49 -14.79 -18.44
CA THR A 181 22.83 -13.37 -18.32
C THR A 181 21.69 -12.46 -18.75
N ALA A 182 20.95 -12.82 -19.82
CA ALA A 182 19.76 -12.08 -20.25
C ALA A 182 18.68 -12.05 -19.16
N ARG A 183 18.50 -13.16 -18.43
CA ARG A 183 17.59 -13.22 -17.27
C ARG A 183 18.03 -12.26 -16.16
N ARG A 184 19.32 -12.24 -15.82
CA ARG A 184 19.89 -11.30 -14.83
C ARG A 184 19.67 -9.85 -15.24
N VAL A 185 19.99 -9.50 -16.48
CA VAL A 185 19.72 -8.16 -17.05
C VAL A 185 18.23 -7.81 -16.96
N GLY A 186 17.33 -8.77 -17.24
CA GLY A 186 15.89 -8.59 -17.07
C GLY A 186 15.50 -8.21 -15.64
N ILE A 187 16.08 -8.88 -14.63
CA ILE A 187 15.86 -8.56 -13.22
C ILE A 187 16.41 -7.16 -12.87
N LEU A 188 17.64 -6.84 -13.31
CA LEU A 188 18.25 -5.53 -13.08
C LEU A 188 17.43 -4.40 -13.71
N LYS A 189 16.90 -4.59 -14.92
CA LYS A 189 15.99 -3.63 -15.58
C LYS A 189 14.67 -3.47 -14.82
N LYS A 190 14.08 -4.55 -14.30
CA LYS A 190 12.88 -4.46 -13.45
C LYS A 190 13.15 -3.63 -12.19
N ARG A 191 14.28 -3.88 -11.53
CA ARG A 191 14.71 -3.08 -10.36
C ARG A 191 14.88 -1.61 -10.72
N LEU A 192 15.52 -1.30 -11.84
CA LEU A 192 15.70 0.07 -12.32
C LEU A 192 14.37 0.77 -12.61
N LYS A 193 13.40 0.09 -13.22
CA LYS A 193 12.05 0.64 -13.43
C LYS A 193 11.37 0.99 -12.10
N LYS A 194 11.57 0.19 -11.04
CA LYS A 194 11.01 0.48 -9.71
C LYS A 194 11.66 1.74 -9.09
N PHE A 195 12.94 2.02 -9.36
CA PHE A 195 13.56 3.29 -8.97
C PHE A 195 12.91 4.49 -9.64
N GLU A 196 12.62 4.42 -10.95
CA GLU A 196 11.96 5.50 -11.68
C GLU A 196 10.57 5.79 -11.12
N VAL A 197 9.79 4.74 -10.84
CA VAL A 197 8.47 4.86 -10.21
C VAL A 197 8.58 5.47 -8.81
N ALA A 198 9.52 5.02 -7.99
CA ALA A 198 9.72 5.58 -6.65
C ALA A 198 10.10 7.08 -6.69
N LYS A 199 10.89 7.49 -7.69
CA LYS A 199 11.26 8.90 -7.91
C LYS A 199 10.06 9.76 -8.32
N GLU A 200 9.22 9.26 -9.22
CA GLU A 200 7.97 9.92 -9.59
C GLU A 200 7.08 10.10 -8.35
N LYS A 201 6.91 9.05 -7.54
CA LYS A 201 6.10 9.08 -6.32
C LYS A 201 6.66 10.03 -5.27
N TYR A 202 7.98 10.09 -5.11
CA TYR A 202 8.64 11.09 -4.27
C TYR A 202 8.25 12.52 -4.69
N LEU A 203 8.30 12.82 -5.99
CA LEU A 203 7.97 14.14 -6.52
C LEU A 203 6.48 14.49 -6.35
N ILE A 204 5.60 13.50 -6.55
CA ILE A 204 4.16 13.64 -6.31
C ILE A 204 3.91 13.96 -4.83
N CYS A 205 4.52 13.22 -3.90
CA CYS A 205 4.41 13.49 -2.47
C CYS A 205 4.88 14.91 -2.11
N GLU A 206 6.04 15.34 -2.62
CA GLU A 206 6.56 16.69 -2.31
C GLU A 206 5.63 17.77 -2.86
N THR A 207 5.11 17.60 -4.08
CA THR A 207 4.11 18.52 -4.66
C THR A 207 2.86 18.61 -3.79
N HIS A 208 2.27 17.49 -3.37
CA HIS A 208 1.08 17.53 -2.51
C HIS A 208 1.37 18.14 -1.13
N LEU A 209 2.54 17.90 -0.54
CA LEU A 209 2.94 18.55 0.70
C LEU A 209 2.99 20.07 0.53
N GLU A 210 3.56 20.58 -0.57
CA GLU A 210 3.58 22.01 -0.89
C GLU A 210 2.16 22.56 -1.13
N THR A 211 1.32 21.86 -1.89
CA THR A 211 -0.07 22.24 -2.14
C THR A 211 -0.87 22.36 -0.84
N ILE A 212 -0.71 21.41 0.09
CA ILE A 212 -1.36 21.47 1.41
C ILE A 212 -0.89 22.68 2.21
N GLU A 213 0.42 22.96 2.19
CA GLU A 213 0.99 24.12 2.90
C GLU A 213 0.45 25.44 2.38
N ASP A 214 0.36 25.58 1.06
CA ASP A 214 -0.17 26.78 0.42
C ASP A 214 -1.68 26.90 0.61
N ALA A 215 -2.43 25.79 0.55
CA ALA A 215 -3.86 25.78 0.84
C ALA A 215 -4.15 26.22 2.28
N ILE A 216 -3.45 25.67 3.28
CA ILE A 216 -3.64 26.09 4.68
C ILE A 216 -3.22 27.55 4.89
N ARG A 217 -2.16 28.02 4.23
CA ARG A 217 -1.79 29.45 4.28
C ARG A 217 -2.87 30.34 3.68
N TYR A 218 -3.42 29.95 2.53
CA TYR A 218 -4.51 30.66 1.88
C TYR A 218 -5.76 30.70 2.77
N ILE A 219 -6.16 29.56 3.37
CA ILE A 219 -7.31 29.50 4.29
C ILE A 219 -7.07 30.37 5.51
N TYR A 220 -5.84 30.42 6.04
CA TYR A 220 -5.49 31.32 7.12
C TYR A 220 -5.68 32.79 6.73
N GLU A 221 -5.22 33.20 5.55
CA GLU A 221 -5.43 34.55 5.03
C GLU A 221 -6.93 34.87 4.88
N GLN A 222 -7.72 33.94 4.33
CA GLN A 222 -9.17 34.10 4.19
C GLN A 222 -9.91 34.16 5.55
N SER A 223 -9.42 33.42 6.55
CA SER A 223 -9.99 33.42 7.90
C SER A 223 -9.84 34.79 8.59
N MET A 224 -8.84 35.58 8.22
CA MET A 224 -8.62 36.92 8.76
C MET A 224 -9.58 37.95 8.19
N THR A 225 -9.96 37.81 6.92
CA THR A 225 -10.80 38.76 6.19
C THR A 225 -12.29 38.47 6.32
N MET A 226 -12.69 37.48 7.14
CA MET A 226 -14.07 37.00 7.28
C MET A 226 -14.68 36.57 5.93
N SER A 227 -13.89 35.92 5.08
CA SER A 227 -14.32 35.47 3.76
C SER A 227 -15.19 34.21 3.82
N ASN A 228 -15.99 34.02 2.76
CA ASN A 228 -17.01 32.99 2.60
C ASN A 228 -16.57 31.59 3.08
N PRO A 229 -17.05 31.12 4.26
CA PRO A 229 -16.66 29.81 4.79
C PRO A 229 -17.10 28.63 3.90
N GLU A 230 -18.14 28.78 3.10
CA GLU A 230 -18.59 27.72 2.18
C GLU A 230 -17.55 27.42 1.11
N GLU A 231 -16.91 28.44 0.57
CA GLU A 231 -15.86 28.31 -0.44
C GLU A 231 -14.61 27.63 0.14
N ILE A 232 -14.24 27.98 1.36
CA ILE A 232 -13.15 27.33 2.10
C ILE A 232 -13.45 25.84 2.28
N GLY A 233 -14.67 25.50 2.69
CA GLY A 233 -15.10 24.12 2.87
C GLY A 233 -15.00 23.30 1.58
N PHE A 234 -15.39 23.88 0.43
CA PHE A 234 -15.31 23.24 -0.88
C PHE A 234 -13.87 23.05 -1.37
N GLN A 235 -12.99 24.04 -1.15
CA GLN A 235 -11.57 23.91 -1.50
C GLN A 235 -10.89 22.82 -0.67
N LEU A 236 -11.23 22.70 0.61
CA LEU A 236 -10.75 21.61 1.46
C LEU A 236 -11.27 20.25 1.00
N ASP A 237 -12.52 20.13 0.56
CA ASP A 237 -13.06 18.87 0.03
C ASP A 237 -12.28 18.38 -1.17
N ASN A 238 -12.09 19.23 -2.18
CA ASN A 238 -11.35 18.85 -3.39
C ASN A 238 -9.90 18.44 -3.06
N LEU A 239 -9.29 19.15 -2.12
CA LEU A 239 -7.91 18.87 -1.73
C LEU A 239 -7.80 17.57 -0.92
N LEU A 240 -8.77 17.30 -0.03
CA LEU A 240 -8.84 16.04 0.69
C LEU A 240 -9.07 14.87 -0.27
N GLU A 241 -9.96 15.01 -1.25
CA GLU A 241 -10.21 14.00 -2.29
C GLU A 241 -8.93 13.71 -3.09
N GLU A 242 -8.24 14.75 -3.59
CA GLU A 242 -7.00 14.59 -4.36
C GLU A 242 -5.88 13.92 -3.54
N VAL A 243 -5.74 14.30 -2.27
CA VAL A 243 -4.74 13.74 -1.36
C VAL A 243 -5.10 12.31 -0.95
N GLU A 244 -6.37 11.99 -0.73
CA GLU A 244 -6.82 10.65 -0.38
C GLU A 244 -6.64 9.69 -1.56
N GLU A 245 -7.10 10.07 -2.76
CA GLU A 245 -6.88 9.28 -3.98
C GLU A 245 -5.39 9.02 -4.20
N THR A 246 -4.56 10.05 -4.06
CA THR A 246 -3.12 9.91 -4.27
C THR A 246 -2.47 9.08 -3.17
N SER A 247 -2.85 9.27 -1.90
CA SER A 247 -2.33 8.46 -0.79
C SER A 247 -2.73 6.99 -0.91
N GLN A 248 -3.95 6.68 -1.37
CA GLN A 248 -4.40 5.32 -1.62
C GLN A 248 -3.61 4.69 -2.78
N LEU A 249 -3.45 5.41 -3.91
CA LEU A 249 -2.62 4.97 -5.03
C LEU A 249 -1.14 4.77 -4.66
N ILE A 250 -0.65 5.53 -3.68
CA ILE A 250 0.71 5.39 -3.15
C ILE A 250 0.80 4.16 -2.22
N ASP A 251 -0.14 3.97 -1.29
CA ASP A 251 -0.13 2.84 -0.33
C ASP A 251 -0.33 1.49 -1.03
N ASP A 252 -1.20 1.42 -2.04
CA ASP A 252 -1.38 0.22 -2.85
C ASP A 252 -0.13 -0.13 -3.65
N LEU A 253 0.59 0.87 -4.17
CA LEU A 253 1.81 0.68 -4.93
C LEU A 253 3.04 0.45 -4.04
N ASP A 254 3.05 0.91 -2.79
CA ASP A 254 4.11 0.64 -1.80
C ASP A 254 4.23 -0.87 -1.53
N ARG A 255 3.11 -1.60 -1.55
CA ARG A 255 3.11 -3.08 -1.48
C ARG A 255 3.85 -3.73 -2.64
N ASP A 256 3.82 -3.11 -3.81
CA ASP A 256 4.50 -3.59 -5.01
C ASP A 256 5.95 -3.09 -5.11
N ILE A 257 6.31 -1.98 -4.43
CA ILE A 257 7.64 -1.36 -4.53
C ILE A 257 8.59 -1.90 -3.46
N LEU A 258 8.10 -2.26 -2.26
CA LEU A 258 8.92 -2.74 -1.15
C LEU A 258 9.01 -4.27 -1.12
N PRO A 259 10.11 -4.86 -1.64
CA PRO A 259 10.27 -6.30 -1.71
C PRO A 259 10.97 -6.74 -0.42
N PHE A 260 10.30 -6.63 0.74
CA PHE A 260 10.72 -7.47 1.87
C PHE A 260 10.07 -8.85 1.66
N HIS A 261 10.63 -9.60 0.71
CA HIS A 261 10.50 -11.05 0.49
C HIS A 261 9.38 -11.64 -0.41
N SER A 262 8.45 -10.89 -1.01
CA SER A 262 7.32 -11.53 -1.72
C SER A 262 7.51 -11.87 -3.21
N ASP A 263 8.29 -11.09 -3.97
CA ASP A 263 8.29 -11.22 -5.44
C ASP A 263 9.38 -12.15 -6.00
N LEU A 264 10.09 -12.87 -5.13
CA LEU A 264 10.97 -13.96 -5.57
C LEU A 264 10.18 -15.25 -5.89
N ASP A 265 8.92 -15.34 -5.47
CA ASP A 265 8.07 -16.52 -5.69
C ASP A 265 7.37 -16.50 -7.07
N ASP A 266 7.18 -15.33 -7.70
CA ASP A 266 6.52 -15.17 -9.01
C ASP A 266 7.49 -15.20 -10.20
N ILE A 267 8.80 -15.20 -9.93
CA ILE A 267 9.75 -15.67 -10.92
C ILE A 267 9.75 -17.17 -10.75
N ASP A 268 9.28 -17.90 -11.76
CA ASP A 268 9.34 -19.37 -11.85
C ASP A 268 10.83 -19.79 -11.90
N LEU A 269 11.53 -19.63 -10.77
CA LEU A 269 12.92 -19.94 -10.57
C LEU A 269 13.06 -21.45 -10.51
N ASP A 270 12.10 -22.13 -9.88
CA ASP A 270 12.14 -23.57 -9.67
C ASP A 270 12.01 -24.36 -10.97
N SER A 271 11.11 -23.98 -11.90
CA SER A 271 10.95 -24.70 -13.17
C SER A 271 12.18 -24.61 -14.08
N ASP A 272 12.77 -23.42 -14.19
CA ASP A 272 13.98 -23.18 -14.99
C ASP A 272 15.26 -23.73 -14.33
N PHE A 273 15.34 -23.73 -12.99
CA PHE A 273 16.46 -24.38 -12.28
C PHE A 273 16.42 -25.89 -12.48
N LEU A 274 15.23 -26.49 -12.51
CA LEU A 274 15.05 -27.91 -12.83
C LEU A 274 15.45 -28.22 -14.27
N GLU A 275 15.10 -27.38 -15.26
CA GLU A 275 15.57 -27.55 -16.64
C GLU A 275 17.09 -27.45 -16.76
N ILE A 276 17.71 -26.47 -16.09
CA ILE A 276 19.18 -26.28 -16.07
C ILE A 276 19.86 -27.48 -15.38
N GLU A 277 19.28 -28.01 -14.30
CA GLU A 277 19.82 -29.16 -13.58
C GLU A 277 19.68 -30.47 -14.39
N ASP A 278 18.59 -30.62 -15.14
CA ASP A 278 18.38 -31.75 -16.04
C ASP A 278 19.28 -31.67 -17.29
N GLU A 279 19.53 -30.48 -17.85
CA GLU A 279 20.54 -30.28 -18.89
C GLU A 279 21.95 -30.65 -18.39
N LEU A 280 22.30 -30.31 -17.14
CA LEU A 280 23.59 -30.66 -16.53
C LEU A 280 23.75 -32.17 -16.28
N LYS A 281 22.66 -32.87 -15.99
CA LYS A 281 22.67 -34.34 -15.88
C LYS A 281 22.83 -35.00 -17.24
N GLN A 282 22.18 -34.48 -18.28
CA GLN A 282 22.31 -34.99 -19.65
C GLN A 282 23.70 -34.74 -20.25
N GLU A 283 24.34 -33.60 -19.98
CA GLU A 283 25.73 -33.32 -20.38
C GLU A 283 26.73 -34.25 -19.67
N LYS A 284 26.54 -34.51 -18.37
CA LYS A 284 27.40 -35.46 -17.63
C LYS A 284 27.23 -36.91 -18.10
N GLU A 285 26.03 -37.34 -18.48
CA GLU A 285 25.79 -38.69 -19.02
C GLU A 285 26.29 -38.87 -20.46
N THR A 286 26.35 -37.79 -21.25
CA THR A 286 26.92 -37.82 -22.61
C THR A 286 28.44 -37.81 -22.58
N ASP A 287 29.06 -37.04 -21.67
CA ASP A 287 30.52 -36.99 -21.51
C ASP A 287 31.07 -38.28 -20.84
N SER A 288 30.30 -38.96 -19.98
CA SER A 288 30.70 -40.26 -19.41
C SER A 288 30.57 -41.45 -20.39
N LYS A 289 29.92 -41.27 -21.55
CA LYS A 289 29.77 -42.31 -22.59
C LYS A 289 30.84 -42.21 -23.69
N VAL A 290 31.71 -41.20 -23.65
CA VAL A 290 32.87 -41.10 -24.54
C VAL A 290 34.06 -41.85 -23.91
N ASP A 291 34.06 -43.17 -24.13
CA ASP A 291 35.07 -44.14 -23.66
C ASP A 291 36.51 -43.81 -24.19
N PRO A 292 37.59 -44.02 -23.41
CA PRO A 292 38.97 -43.63 -23.75
C PRO A 292 39.68 -44.57 -24.75
N SER A 293 38.93 -45.25 -25.64
CA SER A 293 39.44 -46.40 -26.41
C SER A 293 39.93 -46.10 -27.85
N SER A 294 40.04 -44.84 -28.28
CA SER A 294 40.46 -44.52 -29.66
C SER A 294 41.87 -43.96 -29.84
N ARG A 295 42.78 -44.16 -28.87
CA ARG A 295 44.17 -43.67 -28.98
C ARG A 295 45.25 -44.73 -28.81
N VAL A 296 45.22 -45.80 -29.61
CA VAL A 296 46.43 -46.46 -30.15
C VAL A 296 46.08 -47.21 -31.45
N LYS A 297 46.45 -46.66 -32.61
CA LYS A 297 47.02 -47.37 -33.78
C LYS A 297 47.23 -46.37 -34.92
N GLY A 298 48.48 -46.14 -35.28
CA GLY A 298 48.93 -45.24 -36.35
C GLY A 298 50.19 -44.51 -35.93
#